data_AF-A0A820JFA4-F1
#
_entry.id   AF-A0A820JFA4-F1
#
_cell.length_a   1.000
_cell.length_b   1.000
_cell.length_c   1.000
_cell.angle_alpha   90.00
_cell.angle_beta   90.00
_cell.angle_gamma   90.00
#
_symmetry.space_group_name_H-M   'P 1'
#
loop_
_entity.id
_entity.type
_entity.pdbx_description
1 polymer ?
#
loop_
_entity_poly.entity_id
_entity_poly.type
_entity_poly.pdbx_seq_one_letter_code
_entity_poly.pdbx_strand_id
1 'polypeptide(L)'
;ITSNKEIIRLLNEYASDSNLITSVIRPLWDSRPHPDIRACLILTLLQFIDKVHSNDDKIIIWKILEEAADDNYLPVVQTLFPEYRGSSRWPLSQARLWAWTNINYKKYNIERLIEKSKQLCVQFDKNVNILWETAFNQLILCYKHHQISLIDPIIDIIKNLMLHRDEIDSKENAINNQQDLPIYHRIQRILTKLISYMKQLSNEEKLPLRSFAIMIFQFDKTFALLTGTLLMNTTQNRDDLESMLILFQENLSE
;
A
#
# COMPACT_ATOMS: atom_id res chain seq x y z
N ILE A 1 -32.14 1.28 -13.12
CA ILE A 1 -31.46 0.15 -13.81
C ILE A 1 -31.24 0.44 -15.30
N THR A 2 -32.23 0.94 -16.04
CA THR A 2 -32.10 1.31 -17.47
C THR A 2 -31.14 2.47 -17.74
N SER A 3 -31.19 3.56 -16.97
CA SER A 3 -30.30 4.71 -17.16
C SER A 3 -28.82 4.39 -16.85
N ASN A 4 -28.55 3.55 -15.86
CA ASN A 4 -27.17 3.15 -15.51
C ASN A 4 -26.54 2.27 -16.59
N LYS A 5 -27.32 1.38 -17.23
CA LYS A 5 -26.85 0.58 -18.37
C LYS A 5 -26.54 1.44 -19.60
N GLU A 6 -27.32 2.49 -19.82
CA GLU A 6 -27.09 3.43 -20.92
C GLU A 6 -25.86 4.30 -20.68
N ILE A 7 -25.62 4.74 -19.44
CA ILE A 7 -24.36 5.41 -19.07
C ILE A 7 -23.16 4.50 -19.29
N ILE A 8 -23.22 3.22 -18.88
CA ILE A 8 -22.14 2.24 -19.15
C ILE A 8 -21.92 2.05 -20.65
N ARG A 9 -23.02 1.91 -21.42
CA ARG A 9 -22.96 1.77 -22.89
C ARG A 9 -22.27 2.96 -23.53
N LEU A 10 -22.68 4.18 -23.18
CA LEU A 10 -22.11 5.41 -23.70
C LEU A 10 -20.64 5.58 -23.28
N LEU A 11 -20.30 5.32 -22.01
CA LEU A 11 -18.92 5.36 -21.54
C LEU A 11 -18.02 4.35 -22.27
N ASN A 12 -18.54 3.17 -22.60
CA ASN A 12 -17.82 2.17 -23.40
C ASN A 12 -17.77 2.50 -24.89
N GLU A 13 -18.66 3.36 -25.39
CA GLU A 13 -18.68 3.82 -26.79
C GLU A 13 -17.67 4.97 -26.99
N TYR A 14 -17.54 5.87 -26.01
CA TYR A 14 -16.59 6.99 -26.02
C TYR A 14 -15.23 6.68 -25.38
N ALA A 15 -15.09 5.48 -24.83
CA ALA A 15 -13.88 4.73 -24.55
C ALA A 15 -12.54 5.15 -25.19
N SER A 16 -12.55 5.38 -26.50
CA SER A 16 -11.36 5.70 -27.30
C SER A 16 -11.03 7.18 -27.39
N ASP A 17 -11.89 8.04 -26.84
CA ASP A 17 -11.75 9.49 -26.89
C ASP A 17 -10.85 9.97 -25.75
N SER A 18 -9.74 10.63 -26.09
CA SER A 18 -8.75 11.09 -25.10
C SER A 18 -9.32 12.11 -24.10
N ASN A 19 -10.48 12.71 -24.40
CA ASN A 19 -11.11 13.71 -23.55
C ASN A 19 -12.19 13.14 -22.60
N LEU A 20 -12.48 11.84 -22.65
CA LEU A 20 -13.52 11.22 -21.82
C LEU A 20 -13.28 11.44 -20.32
N ILE A 21 -12.03 11.34 -19.89
CA ILE A 21 -11.64 11.42 -18.47
C ILE A 21 -11.85 12.84 -17.92
N THR A 22 -11.36 13.83 -18.64
CA THR A 22 -11.40 15.25 -18.24
C THR A 22 -12.77 15.88 -18.45
N SER A 23 -13.46 15.53 -19.54
CA SER A 23 -14.69 16.21 -19.95
C SER A 23 -15.95 15.57 -19.40
N VAL A 24 -15.92 14.28 -19.04
CA VAL A 24 -17.11 13.53 -18.61
C VAL A 24 -16.92 12.89 -17.25
N ILE A 25 -15.90 12.03 -17.10
CA ILE A 25 -15.76 11.21 -15.89
C ILE A 25 -15.44 12.05 -14.67
N ARG A 26 -14.48 12.98 -14.76
CA ARG A 26 -14.11 13.85 -13.63
C ARG A 26 -15.25 14.77 -13.17
N PRO A 27 -15.89 15.57 -14.04
CA PRO A 27 -17.01 16.42 -13.62
C PRO A 27 -18.15 15.61 -12.99
N LEU A 28 -18.45 14.44 -13.57
CA LEU A 28 -19.49 13.58 -13.03
C LEU A 28 -19.08 13.00 -11.67
N TRP A 29 -17.83 12.59 -11.47
CA TRP A 29 -17.33 12.14 -10.18
C TRP A 29 -17.38 13.23 -9.10
N ASP A 30 -16.89 14.43 -9.43
CA ASP A 30 -16.81 15.59 -8.53
C ASP A 30 -18.22 16.06 -8.08
N SER A 31 -19.27 15.78 -8.87
CA SER A 31 -20.66 16.03 -8.50
C SER A 31 -21.22 15.10 -7.41
N ARG A 32 -20.44 14.10 -6.97
CA ARG A 32 -20.82 13.06 -5.99
C ARG A 32 -22.16 12.38 -6.33
N PRO A 33 -22.25 11.72 -7.50
CA PRO A 33 -23.48 11.11 -7.95
C PRO A 33 -23.78 9.85 -7.12
N HIS A 34 -24.98 9.29 -7.30
CA HIS A 34 -25.41 8.08 -6.60
C HIS A 34 -24.34 6.96 -6.67
N PRO A 35 -24.13 6.17 -5.59
CA PRO A 35 -23.13 5.11 -5.53
C PRO A 35 -23.11 4.17 -6.74
N ASP A 36 -24.27 3.83 -7.30
CA ASP A 36 -24.39 3.04 -8.53
C ASP A 36 -23.65 3.65 -9.72
N ILE A 37 -23.77 4.97 -9.91
CA ILE A 37 -23.12 5.70 -11.00
C ILE A 37 -21.62 5.75 -10.73
N ARG A 38 -21.20 6.00 -9.47
CA ARG A 38 -19.79 5.95 -9.07
C ARG A 38 -19.17 4.58 -9.35
N ALA A 39 -19.88 3.49 -9.01
CA ALA A 39 -19.48 2.12 -9.32
C ALA A 39 -19.31 1.86 -10.82
N CYS A 40 -20.21 2.39 -11.66
CA CYS A 40 -20.10 2.31 -13.11
C CYS A 40 -18.87 3.06 -13.61
N LEU A 41 -18.63 4.29 -13.13
CA LEU A 41 -17.47 5.09 -13.52
C LEU A 41 -16.16 4.40 -13.16
N ILE A 42 -16.06 3.78 -11.99
CA ILE A 42 -14.89 3.01 -11.55
C ILE A 42 -14.62 1.85 -12.52
N LEU A 43 -15.64 1.07 -12.89
CA LEU A 43 -15.49 -0.07 -13.79
C LEU A 43 -15.10 0.36 -15.20
N THR A 44 -15.69 1.44 -15.70
CA THR A 44 -15.26 2.09 -16.93
C THR A 44 -13.78 2.46 -16.84
N LEU A 45 -13.37 3.21 -15.80
CA LEU A 45 -11.98 3.60 -15.61
C LEU A 45 -11.01 2.42 -15.59
N LEU A 46 -11.40 1.30 -14.96
CA LEU A 46 -10.62 0.07 -14.95
C LEU A 46 -10.44 -0.55 -16.32
N GLN A 47 -11.47 -0.54 -17.16
CA GLN A 47 -11.38 -1.04 -18.55
C GLN A 47 -10.56 -0.12 -19.46
N PHE A 48 -10.49 1.18 -19.13
CA PHE A 48 -9.74 2.17 -19.89
C PHE A 48 -8.31 2.35 -19.44
N ILE A 49 -7.95 1.80 -18.29
CA ILE A 49 -6.74 2.18 -17.58
C ILE A 49 -5.45 1.96 -18.37
N ASP A 50 -5.39 0.88 -19.14
CA ASP A 50 -4.23 0.52 -19.97
C ASP A 50 -4.14 1.33 -21.26
N LYS A 51 -5.22 2.04 -21.64
CA LYS A 51 -5.31 2.87 -22.85
C LYS A 51 -4.98 4.34 -22.59
N VAL A 52 -4.78 4.74 -21.34
CA VAL A 52 -4.51 6.13 -20.98
C VAL A 52 -3.01 6.43 -21.09
N HIS A 53 -2.65 7.30 -22.02
CA HIS A 53 -1.25 7.69 -22.24
C HIS A 53 -0.89 9.04 -21.59
N SER A 54 -1.86 9.93 -21.38
CA SER A 54 -1.65 11.23 -20.74
C SER A 54 -1.36 11.10 -19.24
N ASN A 55 -0.31 11.77 -18.77
CA ASN A 55 0.02 11.79 -17.34
C ASN A 55 -1.03 12.53 -16.51
N ASP A 56 -1.66 13.57 -17.06
CA ASP A 56 -2.66 14.36 -16.35
C ASP A 56 -3.95 13.55 -16.15
N ASP A 57 -4.34 12.79 -17.17
CA ASP A 57 -5.48 11.87 -17.08
C ASP A 57 -5.21 10.73 -16.09
N LYS A 58 -3.98 10.19 -16.07
CA LYS A 58 -3.58 9.20 -15.06
C LYS A 58 -3.72 9.75 -13.64
N ILE A 59 -3.35 11.00 -13.40
CA ILE A 59 -3.50 11.64 -12.08
C ILE A 59 -4.99 11.77 -11.70
N ILE A 60 -5.85 12.14 -12.65
CA ILE A 60 -7.28 12.24 -12.43
C ILE A 60 -7.89 10.88 -12.10
N ILE A 61 -7.61 9.86 -12.93
CA ILE A 61 -8.06 8.48 -12.70
C ILE A 61 -7.59 8.00 -11.35
N TRP A 62 -6.31 8.22 -11.05
CA TRP A 62 -5.71 7.84 -9.78
C TRP A 62 -6.48 8.44 -8.60
N LYS A 63 -6.77 9.74 -8.61
CA LYS A 63 -7.52 10.42 -7.54
C LYS A 63 -8.93 9.83 -7.39
N ILE A 64 -9.61 9.54 -8.49
CA ILE A 64 -10.94 8.93 -8.50
C ILE A 64 -10.90 7.53 -7.91
N LEU A 65 -9.96 6.69 -8.35
CA LEU A 65 -9.83 5.31 -7.87
C LEU A 65 -9.36 5.24 -6.41
N GLU A 66 -8.57 6.22 -5.95
CA GLU A 66 -8.18 6.37 -4.55
C GLU A 66 -9.38 6.75 -3.68
N GLU A 67 -10.17 7.75 -4.06
CA GLU A 67 -11.39 8.10 -3.33
C GLU A 67 -12.38 6.93 -3.34
N ALA A 68 -12.49 6.25 -4.48
CA ALA A 68 -13.34 5.08 -4.61
C ALA A 68 -12.91 3.90 -3.72
N ALA A 69 -11.63 3.86 -3.35
CA ALA A 69 -11.10 2.87 -2.44
C ALA A 69 -11.71 3.00 -1.04
N ASP A 70 -12.03 4.19 -0.58
CA ASP A 70 -12.48 4.39 0.80
C ASP A 70 -13.97 4.07 1.01
N ASP A 71 -14.75 4.05 -0.08
CA ASP A 71 -16.23 4.07 -0.05
C ASP A 71 -16.92 2.68 -0.02
N ASN A 72 -16.20 1.56 0.15
CA ASN A 72 -16.76 0.20 0.24
C ASN A 72 -17.86 -0.15 -0.80
N TYR A 73 -17.58 0.01 -2.10
CA TYR A 73 -18.53 -0.29 -3.19
C TYR A 73 -18.86 -1.79 -3.42
N LEU A 74 -18.33 -2.71 -2.60
CA LEU A 74 -18.51 -4.18 -2.72
C LEU A 74 -19.95 -4.60 -3.01
N PRO A 75 -20.93 -4.19 -2.19
CA PRO A 75 -22.31 -4.63 -2.35
C PRO A 75 -22.97 -4.05 -3.62
N VAL A 76 -22.62 -2.82 -4.00
CA VAL A 76 -23.21 -2.11 -5.14
C VAL A 76 -22.81 -2.78 -6.45
N VAL A 77 -21.53 -3.10 -6.63
CA VAL A 77 -21.07 -3.78 -7.86
C VAL A 77 -21.62 -5.19 -7.96
N GLN A 78 -21.64 -5.97 -6.88
CA GLN A 78 -22.22 -7.33 -6.90
C GLN A 78 -23.72 -7.33 -7.22
N THR A 79 -24.40 -6.23 -6.89
CA THR A 79 -25.81 -6.01 -7.23
C THR A 79 -25.97 -5.66 -8.71
N LEU A 80 -25.14 -4.75 -9.22
CA LEU A 80 -25.24 -4.22 -10.59
C LEU A 80 -24.66 -5.15 -11.66
N PHE A 81 -23.66 -5.96 -11.31
CA PHE A 81 -22.86 -6.78 -12.23
C PHE A 81 -22.81 -8.23 -11.71
N PRO A 82 -23.77 -9.08 -12.14
CA PRO A 82 -23.92 -10.45 -11.65
C PRO A 82 -22.67 -11.32 -11.78
N GLU A 83 -21.82 -11.05 -12.78
CA GLU A 83 -20.55 -11.74 -13.02
C GLU A 83 -19.53 -11.59 -11.88
N TYR A 84 -19.70 -10.60 -11.00
CA TYR A 84 -18.85 -10.42 -9.81
C TYR A 84 -19.49 -10.95 -8.52
N ARG A 85 -20.70 -11.55 -8.56
CA ARG A 85 -21.33 -12.17 -7.37
C ARG A 85 -20.49 -13.34 -6.87
N GLY A 86 -20.17 -13.31 -5.57
CA GLY A 86 -19.35 -14.35 -4.94
C GLY A 86 -17.87 -14.31 -5.32
N SER A 87 -17.43 -13.36 -6.15
CA SER A 87 -16.01 -13.15 -6.42
C SER A 87 -15.31 -12.59 -5.18
N SER A 88 -14.20 -13.21 -4.80
CA SER A 88 -13.22 -12.68 -3.84
C SER A 88 -12.19 -11.76 -4.51
N ARG A 89 -12.14 -11.74 -5.85
CA ARG A 89 -11.31 -10.82 -6.64
C ARG A 89 -12.12 -9.60 -7.02
N TRP A 90 -11.72 -8.48 -6.44
CA TRP A 90 -12.43 -7.22 -6.55
C TRP A 90 -11.86 -6.36 -7.68
N PRO A 91 -12.69 -5.78 -8.57
CA PRO A 91 -12.21 -4.80 -9.54
C PRO A 91 -11.52 -3.60 -8.88
N LEU A 92 -11.97 -3.12 -7.71
CA LEU A 92 -11.21 -2.06 -7.03
C LEU A 92 -9.93 -2.53 -6.35
N SER A 93 -9.71 -3.80 -6.03
CA SER A 93 -8.37 -4.20 -5.55
C SER A 93 -7.35 -4.07 -6.69
N GLN A 94 -7.76 -4.37 -7.93
CA GLN A 94 -6.98 -4.10 -9.13
C GLN A 94 -6.86 -2.59 -9.41
N ALA A 95 -7.94 -1.83 -9.21
CA ALA A 95 -7.92 -0.37 -9.38
C ALA A 95 -6.98 0.32 -8.39
N ARG A 96 -7.07 -0.07 -7.12
CA ARG A 96 -6.17 0.38 -6.05
C ARG A 96 -4.75 -0.04 -6.38
N LEU A 97 -4.52 -1.28 -6.80
CA LEU A 97 -3.18 -1.76 -7.16
C LEU A 97 -2.58 -0.95 -8.31
N TRP A 98 -3.36 -0.72 -9.37
CA TRP A 98 -2.94 0.13 -10.48
C TRP A 98 -2.67 1.56 -10.01
N ALA A 99 -3.55 2.11 -9.18
CA ALA A 99 -3.41 3.46 -8.65
C ALA A 99 -2.06 3.59 -7.92
N TRP A 100 -1.77 2.66 -7.01
CA TRP A 100 -0.48 2.59 -6.33
C TRP A 100 0.70 2.37 -7.29
N THR A 101 0.58 1.50 -8.28
CA THR A 101 1.67 1.21 -9.22
C THR A 101 2.05 2.43 -10.07
N ASN A 102 1.07 3.31 -10.35
CA ASN A 102 1.24 4.48 -11.20
C ASN A 102 1.36 5.79 -10.43
N ILE A 103 1.58 5.74 -9.10
CA ILE A 103 1.87 6.95 -8.32
C ILE A 103 3.10 7.62 -8.90
N ASN A 104 2.92 8.87 -9.35
CA ASN A 104 4.04 9.73 -9.66
C ASN A 104 4.65 10.23 -8.35
N TYR A 105 5.52 9.42 -7.77
CA TYR A 105 6.19 9.70 -6.49
C TYR A 105 6.94 11.05 -6.49
N LYS A 106 7.29 11.60 -7.66
CA LYS A 106 7.95 12.92 -7.76
C LYS A 106 7.03 14.09 -7.43
N LYS A 107 5.72 13.94 -7.62
CA LYS A 107 4.71 15.00 -7.45
C LYS A 107 3.79 14.78 -6.26
N TYR A 108 3.98 13.68 -5.52
CA TYR A 108 3.01 13.24 -4.53
C TYR A 108 3.29 13.77 -3.13
N ASN A 109 2.23 14.03 -2.36
CA ASN A 109 2.34 14.40 -0.95
C ASN A 109 2.74 13.15 -0.13
N ILE A 110 3.97 13.16 0.39
CA ILE A 110 4.54 12.07 1.18
C ILE A 110 3.68 11.73 2.40
N GLU A 111 3.18 12.72 3.14
CA GLU A 111 2.38 12.50 4.36
C GLU A 111 1.11 11.70 4.06
N ARG A 112 0.44 12.03 2.94
CA ARG A 112 -0.73 11.29 2.47
C ARG A 112 -0.38 9.85 2.11
N LEU A 113 0.81 9.62 1.53
CA LEU A 113 1.27 8.28 1.19
C LEU A 113 1.53 7.44 2.45
N ILE A 114 2.11 8.04 3.48
CA ILE A 114 2.33 7.40 4.79
C ILE A 114 0.99 6.99 5.39
N GLU A 115 0.05 7.93 5.48
CA GLU A 115 -1.25 7.69 6.11
C GLU A 115 -2.02 6.57 5.40
N LYS A 116 -2.04 6.57 4.07
CA LYS A 116 -2.65 5.49 3.30
C LYS A 116 -1.91 4.16 3.47
N SER A 117 -0.58 4.17 3.57
CA SER A 117 0.20 2.96 3.83
C SER A 117 -0.10 2.38 5.22
N LYS A 118 -0.29 3.23 6.25
CA LYS A 118 -0.71 2.83 7.60
C LYS A 118 -2.09 2.16 7.58
N GLN A 119 -3.04 2.70 6.81
CA GLN A 119 -4.37 2.12 6.69
C GLN A 119 -4.35 0.76 5.98
N LEU A 120 -3.53 0.63 4.93
CA LEU A 120 -3.43 -0.62 4.16
C LEU A 120 -2.74 -1.73 4.93
N CYS A 121 -1.73 -1.41 5.76
CA CYS A 121 -0.96 -2.42 6.46
C CYS A 121 -1.78 -3.18 7.51
N VAL A 122 -2.90 -2.64 7.98
CA VAL A 122 -3.81 -3.28 8.95
C VAL A 122 -5.02 -3.96 8.32
N GLN A 123 -5.20 -3.92 7.00
CA GLN A 123 -6.36 -4.55 6.34
C GLN A 123 -6.23 -6.08 6.22
N PHE A 124 -7.37 -6.77 6.15
CA PHE A 124 -7.49 -8.23 6.10
C PHE A 124 -8.27 -8.67 4.84
N ASP A 125 -7.57 -8.82 3.72
CA ASP A 125 -8.12 -9.38 2.48
C ASP A 125 -7.00 -10.14 1.75
N LYS A 126 -7.34 -11.28 1.12
CA LYS A 126 -6.42 -12.14 0.35
C LYS A 126 -5.57 -11.36 -0.66
N ASN A 127 -6.05 -10.22 -1.16
CA ASN A 127 -5.35 -9.38 -2.13
C ASN A 127 -4.62 -8.16 -1.51
N VAL A 128 -4.81 -7.89 -0.21
CA VAL A 128 -4.18 -6.75 0.48
C VAL A 128 -2.67 -6.89 0.52
N ASN A 129 -2.14 -8.12 0.53
CA ASN A 129 -0.70 -8.35 0.55
C ASN A 129 0.05 -7.69 -0.61
N ILE A 130 -0.48 -7.83 -1.83
CA ILE A 130 0.10 -7.22 -3.02
C ILE A 130 -0.06 -5.69 -2.97
N LEU A 131 -1.21 -5.23 -2.44
CA LEU A 131 -1.55 -3.82 -2.41
C LEU A 131 -0.66 -3.02 -1.45
N TRP A 132 -0.51 -3.49 -0.21
CA TRP A 132 0.37 -2.84 0.76
C TRP A 132 1.83 -2.94 0.31
N GLU A 133 2.24 -4.06 -0.30
CA GLU A 133 3.60 -4.22 -0.79
C GLU A 133 3.94 -3.21 -1.89
N THR A 134 2.98 -2.94 -2.76
CA THR A 134 3.09 -1.93 -3.82
C THR A 134 3.13 -0.53 -3.21
N ALA A 135 2.28 -0.25 -2.23
CA ALA A 135 2.28 1.02 -1.51
C ALA A 135 3.60 1.31 -0.82
N PHE A 136 4.16 0.31 -0.13
CA PHE A 136 5.44 0.40 0.54
C PHE A 136 6.60 0.64 -0.44
N ASN A 137 6.58 0.01 -1.61
CA ASN A 137 7.58 0.26 -2.65
C ASN A 137 7.54 1.72 -3.14
N GLN A 138 6.34 2.27 -3.36
CA GLN A 138 6.20 3.68 -3.75
C GLN A 138 6.67 4.65 -2.68
N LEU A 139 6.43 4.31 -1.40
CA LEU A 139 6.98 5.06 -0.27
C LEU A 139 8.50 5.12 -0.40
N ILE A 140 9.18 3.98 -0.49
CA ILE A 140 10.64 3.92 -0.65
C ILE A 140 11.12 4.79 -1.84
N LEU A 141 10.47 4.69 -3.00
CA LEU A 141 10.83 5.48 -4.19
C LEU A 141 10.65 6.98 -3.97
N CYS A 142 9.58 7.39 -3.29
CA CYS A 142 9.31 8.77 -2.97
C CYS A 142 10.40 9.36 -2.07
N TYR A 143 10.74 8.67 -0.98
CA TYR A 143 11.80 9.12 -0.08
C TYR A 143 13.18 9.14 -0.74
N LYS A 144 13.49 8.15 -1.59
CA LYS A 144 14.71 8.17 -2.42
C LYS A 144 14.78 9.42 -3.29
N HIS A 145 13.67 9.79 -3.93
CA HIS A 145 13.62 10.96 -4.80
C HIS A 145 13.78 12.27 -4.04
N HIS A 146 13.14 12.39 -2.87
CA HIS A 146 13.16 13.63 -2.08
C HIS A 146 14.33 13.72 -1.09
N GLN A 147 15.18 12.69 -1.00
CA GLN A 147 16.33 12.63 -0.08
C GLN A 147 15.94 12.82 1.39
N ILE A 148 14.75 12.32 1.77
CA ILE A 148 14.22 12.43 3.14
C ILE A 148 14.46 11.11 3.88
N SER A 149 14.65 11.18 5.20
CA SER A 149 14.76 9.99 6.07
C SER A 149 13.48 9.13 6.02
N LEU A 150 13.67 7.83 5.82
CA LEU A 150 12.60 6.81 5.82
C LEU A 150 12.31 6.23 7.21
N ILE A 151 13.12 6.53 8.22
CA ILE A 151 13.08 5.81 9.50
C ILE A 151 11.75 6.05 10.21
N ASP A 152 11.46 7.28 10.62
CA ASP A 152 10.29 7.58 11.45
C ASP A 152 8.96 7.13 10.81
N PRO A 153 8.73 7.34 9.51
CA PRO A 153 7.55 6.81 8.81
C PRO A 153 7.43 5.28 8.84
N ILE A 154 8.55 4.56 8.69
CA ILE A 154 8.55 3.09 8.74
C ILE A 154 8.34 2.63 10.19
N ILE A 155 8.98 3.29 11.16
CA ILE A 155 8.77 3.04 12.58
C ILE A 155 7.29 3.15 12.89
N ASP A 156 6.64 4.20 12.42
CA ASP A 156 5.21 4.43 12.60
C ASP A 156 4.34 3.34 11.96
N ILE A 157 4.69 2.86 10.76
CA ILE A 157 3.97 1.76 10.10
C ILE A 157 4.11 0.45 10.89
N ILE A 158 5.32 0.14 11.37
CA ILE A 158 5.57 -1.05 12.19
C ILE A 158 4.81 -0.96 13.52
N LYS A 159 4.83 0.20 14.18
CA LYS A 159 4.02 0.45 15.38
C LYS A 159 2.54 0.20 15.12
N ASN A 160 2.02 0.71 14.01
CA ASN A 160 0.62 0.52 13.66
C ASN A 160 0.26 -0.96 13.42
N LEU A 161 1.14 -1.72 12.77
CA LEU A 161 0.98 -3.18 12.62
C LEU A 161 0.93 -3.90 13.97
N MET A 162 1.86 -3.55 14.87
CA MET A 162 1.92 -4.17 16.20
C MET A 162 0.69 -3.82 17.05
N LEU A 163 0.17 -2.60 16.95
CA LEU A 163 -1.06 -2.21 17.66
C LEU A 163 -2.26 -3.09 17.28
N HIS A 164 -2.27 -3.63 16.06
CA HIS A 164 -3.35 -4.48 15.56
C HIS A 164 -2.97 -5.96 15.63
N ARG A 165 -2.11 -6.36 16.59
CA ARG A 165 -1.45 -7.66 16.54
C ARG A 165 -2.43 -8.82 16.43
N ASP A 166 -3.19 -8.92 17.50
CA ASP A 166 -4.12 -10.03 17.72
C ASP A 166 -5.21 -10.05 16.65
N GLU A 167 -5.60 -8.88 16.14
CA GLU A 167 -6.60 -8.77 15.09
C GLU A 167 -6.10 -9.32 13.75
N ILE A 168 -4.86 -9.00 13.36
CA ILE A 168 -4.24 -9.52 12.12
C ILE A 168 -4.00 -11.01 12.23
N ASP A 169 -3.38 -11.46 13.31
CA ASP A 169 -3.10 -12.88 13.48
C ASP A 169 -4.40 -13.70 13.54
N SER A 170 -5.46 -13.21 14.21
CA SER A 170 -6.77 -13.88 14.24
C SER A 170 -7.46 -13.91 12.86
N LYS A 171 -7.58 -12.76 12.19
CA LYS A 171 -8.37 -12.66 10.95
C LYS A 171 -7.67 -13.29 9.75
N GLU A 172 -6.36 -13.12 9.60
CA GLU A 172 -5.64 -13.71 8.47
C GLU A 172 -5.50 -15.23 8.59
N ASN A 173 -5.32 -15.76 9.81
CA ASN A 173 -5.31 -17.20 10.03
C ASN A 173 -6.68 -17.82 9.71
N ALA A 174 -7.77 -17.13 10.04
CA ALA A 174 -9.13 -17.54 9.64
C ALA A 174 -9.34 -17.52 8.10
N ILE A 175 -8.68 -16.60 7.38
CA ILE A 175 -8.80 -16.48 5.91
C ILE A 175 -7.95 -17.54 5.17
N ASN A 176 -6.77 -17.84 5.70
CA ASN A 176 -5.77 -18.70 5.04
C ASN A 176 -5.82 -20.16 5.51
N ASN A 177 -6.60 -20.47 6.55
CA ASN A 177 -6.66 -21.81 7.18
C ASN A 177 -5.27 -22.34 7.60
N GLN A 178 -4.37 -21.44 7.99
CA GLN A 178 -3.02 -21.75 8.46
C GLN A 178 -2.84 -21.19 9.86
N GLN A 179 -2.09 -21.88 10.72
CA GLN A 179 -1.66 -21.40 12.04
C GLN A 179 -0.30 -20.69 11.93
N ASP A 180 -0.15 -19.82 10.94
CA ASP A 180 1.08 -19.03 10.81
C ASP A 180 0.99 -17.80 11.72
N LEU A 181 2.08 -17.02 11.81
CA LEU A 181 2.11 -15.73 12.48
C LEU A 181 2.05 -14.61 11.41
N PRO A 182 0.88 -14.26 10.85
CA PRO A 182 0.77 -13.34 9.72
C PRO A 182 1.46 -12.00 9.93
N ILE A 183 1.42 -11.45 11.14
CA ILE A 183 2.15 -10.23 11.45
C ILE A 183 3.65 -10.39 11.36
N TYR A 184 4.16 -11.51 11.85
CA TYR A 184 5.57 -11.79 11.77
C TYR A 184 6.04 -11.74 10.32
N HIS A 185 5.29 -12.37 9.42
CA HIS A 185 5.61 -12.34 8.00
C HIS A 185 5.43 -10.96 7.35
N ARG A 186 4.42 -10.18 7.73
CA ARG A 186 4.23 -8.80 7.23
C ARG A 186 5.42 -7.92 7.63
N ILE A 187 5.80 -7.94 8.89
CA ILE A 187 6.94 -7.18 9.41
C ILE A 187 8.24 -7.67 8.78
N GLN A 188 8.45 -8.98 8.69
CA GLN A 188 9.60 -9.57 8.02
C GLN A 188 9.76 -9.06 6.59
N ARG A 189 8.68 -8.96 5.81
CA ARG A 189 8.73 -8.45 4.43
C ARG A 189 9.06 -6.96 4.38
N ILE A 190 8.50 -6.15 5.28
CA ILE A 190 8.84 -4.71 5.41
C ILE A 190 10.34 -4.55 5.69
N LEU A 191 10.85 -5.28 6.67
CA LEU A 191 12.27 -5.25 7.05
C LEU A 191 13.16 -5.70 5.89
N THR A 192 12.78 -6.77 5.19
CA THR A 192 13.54 -7.28 4.03
C THR A 192 13.63 -6.25 2.91
N LYS A 193 12.52 -5.58 2.58
CA LYS A 193 12.50 -4.51 1.57
C LYS A 193 13.34 -3.30 2.00
N LEU A 194 13.26 -2.92 3.28
CA LEU A 194 14.09 -1.86 3.82
C LEU A 194 15.59 -2.21 3.73
N ILE A 195 15.98 -3.44 4.05
CA ILE A 195 17.37 -3.92 3.87
C ILE A 195 17.82 -3.76 2.41
N SER A 196 16.99 -4.24 1.48
CA SER A 196 17.29 -4.14 0.06
C SER A 196 17.51 -2.68 -0.38
N TYR A 197 16.67 -1.76 0.11
CA TYR A 197 16.82 -0.34 -0.14
C TYR A 197 18.10 0.24 0.48
N MET A 198 18.37 -0.05 1.76
CA MET A 198 19.57 0.45 2.45
C MET A 198 20.88 -0.04 1.81
N LYS A 199 20.89 -1.26 1.27
CA LYS A 199 22.03 -1.78 0.50
C LYS A 199 22.32 -0.98 -0.78
N GLN A 200 21.34 -0.26 -1.30
CA GLN A 200 21.47 0.57 -2.50
C GLN A 200 21.86 2.03 -2.19
N LEU A 201 21.87 2.43 -0.91
CA LEU A 201 22.30 3.75 -0.48
C LEU A 201 23.82 3.83 -0.42
N SER A 202 24.37 5.03 -0.70
CA SER A 202 25.79 5.28 -0.50
C SER A 202 26.15 5.20 0.98
N ASN A 203 27.43 4.98 1.31
CA ASN A 203 27.85 4.81 2.70
C ASN A 203 27.54 6.04 3.58
N GLU A 204 27.56 7.24 2.99
CA GLU A 204 27.27 8.53 3.65
C GLU A 204 25.77 8.76 3.90
N GLU A 205 24.90 8.02 3.19
CA GLU A 205 23.44 8.08 3.30
C GLU A 205 22.86 6.98 4.19
N LYS A 206 23.71 6.09 4.75
CA LYS A 206 23.23 5.00 5.61
C LYS A 206 22.73 5.57 6.94
N LEU A 207 21.51 5.16 7.27
CA LEU A 207 20.74 5.64 8.40
C LEU A 207 21.32 5.14 9.74
N PRO A 208 21.12 5.87 10.86
CA PRO A 208 21.47 5.39 12.21
C PRO A 208 20.49 4.28 12.64
N LEU A 209 20.85 3.04 12.34
CA LEU A 209 19.98 1.86 12.48
C LEU A 209 19.77 1.38 13.91
N ARG A 210 20.53 1.94 14.87
CA ARG A 210 20.39 1.65 16.29
C ARG A 210 18.99 1.98 16.81
N SER A 211 18.46 3.16 16.49
CA SER A 211 17.12 3.59 16.92
C SER A 211 16.02 2.69 16.36
N PHE A 212 16.20 2.22 15.12
CA PHE A 212 15.27 1.32 14.45
C PHE A 212 15.26 -0.07 15.10
N ALA A 213 16.44 -0.60 15.43
CA ALA A 213 16.57 -1.88 16.11
C ALA A 213 16.03 -1.87 17.53
N ILE A 214 16.34 -0.83 18.33
CA ILE A 214 15.81 -0.68 19.69
C ILE A 214 14.29 -0.77 19.68
N MET A 215 13.66 -0.09 18.73
CA MET A 215 12.21 -0.08 18.61
C MET A 215 11.65 -1.47 18.31
N ILE A 216 12.21 -2.21 17.35
CA ILE A 216 11.73 -3.57 17.04
C ILE A 216 11.86 -4.49 18.26
N PHE A 217 12.97 -4.40 19.00
CA PHE A 217 13.18 -5.18 20.23
C PHE A 217 12.23 -4.81 21.37
N GLN A 218 11.90 -3.53 21.51
CA GLN A 218 10.93 -3.07 22.51
C GLN A 218 9.52 -3.62 22.27
N PHE A 219 9.18 -3.95 21.03
CA PHE A 219 7.86 -4.50 20.70
C PHE A 219 7.78 -6.02 20.84
N ASP A 220 8.70 -6.76 20.24
CA ASP A 220 8.72 -8.22 20.39
C ASP A 220 10.13 -8.79 20.10
N LYS A 221 10.70 -9.45 21.11
CA LYS A 221 12.02 -10.08 21.05
C LYS A 221 12.11 -11.18 19.96
N THR A 222 11.00 -11.75 19.49
CA THR A 222 10.99 -12.76 18.42
C THR A 222 11.49 -12.23 17.07
N PHE A 223 11.46 -10.90 16.85
CA PHE A 223 12.07 -10.27 15.67
C PHE A 223 13.58 -10.06 15.78
N ALA A 224 14.21 -10.58 16.83
CA ALA A 224 15.65 -10.46 17.05
C ALA A 224 16.49 -10.89 15.87
N LEU A 225 16.18 -12.06 15.31
CA LEU A 225 16.92 -12.63 14.20
C LEU A 225 16.82 -11.74 12.94
N LEU A 226 15.63 -11.21 12.68
CA LEU A 226 15.36 -10.30 11.57
C LEU A 226 16.10 -8.98 11.74
N THR A 227 16.03 -8.42 12.94
CA THR A 227 16.72 -7.17 13.29
C THR A 227 18.23 -7.34 13.24
N GLY A 228 18.77 -8.47 13.71
CA GLY A 228 20.19 -8.82 13.60
C GLY A 228 20.66 -8.99 12.18
N THR A 229 19.86 -9.63 11.34
CA THR A 229 20.17 -9.74 9.91
C THR A 229 20.19 -8.35 9.25
N LEU A 230 19.25 -7.48 9.58
CA LEU A 230 19.17 -6.12 9.06
C LEU A 230 20.40 -5.30 9.45
N LEU A 231 20.75 -5.36 10.74
CA LEU A 231 21.87 -4.69 11.36
C LEU A 231 23.23 -5.17 10.84
N MET A 232 23.44 -6.48 10.72
CA MET A 232 24.70 -7.05 10.20
C MET A 232 24.94 -6.73 8.71
N ASN A 233 23.87 -6.51 7.94
CA ASN A 233 23.98 -6.13 6.53
C ASN A 233 24.30 -4.65 6.32
N THR A 234 24.33 -3.86 7.39
CA THR A 234 24.36 -2.40 7.33
C THR A 234 25.43 -1.77 8.20
N THR A 235 25.99 -2.50 9.19
CA THR A 235 27.22 -2.15 9.90
C THR A 235 28.33 -1.80 8.93
N GLN A 236 28.92 -0.62 9.11
CA GLN A 236 30.05 -0.19 8.30
C GLN A 236 31.37 -0.23 9.07
N ASN A 237 31.31 -0.05 10.38
CA ASN A 237 32.49 0.03 11.23
C ASN A 237 32.32 -0.81 12.53
N ARG A 238 33.41 -0.90 13.28
CA ARG A 238 33.49 -1.65 14.53
C ARG A 238 32.57 -1.07 15.61
N ASP A 239 32.42 0.24 15.69
CA ASP A 239 31.65 0.92 16.73
C ASP A 239 30.15 0.69 16.54
N ASP A 240 29.68 0.59 15.29
CA ASP A 240 28.33 0.17 14.94
C ASP A 240 28.07 -1.27 15.43
N LEU A 241 29.01 -2.18 15.17
CA LEU A 241 28.90 -3.58 15.57
C LEU A 241 28.87 -3.73 17.10
N GLU A 242 29.73 -3.00 17.81
CA GLU A 242 29.79 -3.00 19.27
C GLU A 242 28.51 -2.42 19.87
N SER A 243 28.01 -1.31 19.33
CA SER A 243 26.72 -0.73 19.70
C SER A 243 25.55 -1.70 19.50
N MET A 244 25.60 -2.52 18.45
CA MET A 244 24.59 -3.54 18.18
C MET A 244 24.67 -4.72 19.12
N LEU A 245 25.89 -5.21 19.42
CA LEU A 245 26.08 -6.31 20.37
C LEU A 245 25.57 -5.93 21.77
N ILE A 246 25.83 -4.70 22.22
CA ILE A 246 25.26 -4.16 23.45
C ILE A 246 23.73 -4.19 23.39
N LEU A 247 23.14 -3.76 22.26
CA LEU A 247 21.69 -3.80 22.05
C LEU A 247 21.11 -5.20 22.18
N PHE A 248 21.75 -6.19 21.55
CA PHE A 248 21.35 -7.59 21.61
C PHE A 248 21.44 -8.13 23.02
N GLN A 249 22.52 -7.82 23.74
CA GLN A 249 22.68 -8.19 25.14
C GLN A 249 21.57 -7.56 25.99
N GLU A 250 21.32 -6.26 25.88
CA GLU A 250 20.30 -5.56 26.69
C GLU A 250 18.87 -6.10 26.46
N ASN A 251 18.57 -6.55 25.24
CA ASN A 251 17.20 -6.91 24.87
C ASN A 251 16.93 -8.43 24.81
N LEU A 252 17.96 -9.27 24.72
CA LEU A 252 17.82 -10.73 24.65
C LEU A 252 18.39 -11.48 25.86
N SER A 253 19.01 -10.78 26.80
CA SER A 253 19.42 -11.39 28.07
C SER A 253 18.22 -11.55 29.00
N GLU A 254 17.37 -12.53 28.72
CA GLU A 254 16.39 -13.16 29.62
C GLU A 254 15.84 -14.43 28.98
#